data_AF-A0A444ZWV7-F1
#
_entry.id   AF-A0A444ZWV7-F1
#
_cell.length_a   1.000
_cell.length_b   1.000
_cell.length_c   1.000
_cell.angle_alpha   90.00
_cell.angle_beta   90.00
_cell.angle_gamma   90.00
#
_symmetry.space_group_name_H-M   'P 1'
#
loop_
_entity.id
_entity.type
_entity.pdbx_description
1 polymer ?
#
loop_
_entity_poly.entity_id
_entity_poly.type
_entity_poly.pdbx_seq_one_letter_code
_entity_poly.pdbx_strand_id
1 'polypeptide(L)'
;MVAEYIDKWLLYGQLLSQLFQLNELYLTVPQKARIYQYYIPVFLWCEDQIKQHWSTFKNEEDVPPLVIGFSAPQGCGKTTLVFALDYLFQKTGRKSATISIDDFYLTAEGQGKLREANPGSSLLEF
;
A
#
# COMPACT_ATOMS: atom_id res chain seq x y z
N MET A 1 -26.28 6.31 -3.16
CA MET A 1 -26.98 5.97 -4.43
C MET A 1 -25.95 5.36 -5.40
N VAL A 2 -26.33 4.49 -6.35
CA VAL A 2 -25.37 3.85 -7.29
C VAL A 2 -24.48 4.86 -8.02
N ALA A 3 -25.01 6.05 -8.33
CA ALA A 3 -24.27 7.13 -8.98
C ALA A 3 -23.04 7.60 -8.17
N GLU A 4 -23.18 7.82 -6.86
CA GLU A 4 -22.07 8.28 -5.99
C GLU A 4 -20.92 7.27 -5.93
N TYR A 5 -21.21 5.98 -6.09
CA TYR A 5 -20.17 4.95 -6.18
C TYR A 5 -19.43 5.03 -7.52
N ILE A 6 -20.15 5.22 -8.63
CA ILE A 6 -19.54 5.37 -9.96
C ILE A 6 -18.63 6.61 -9.99
N ASP A 7 -19.09 7.74 -9.43
CA ASP A 7 -18.32 8.99 -9.41
C ASP A 7 -17.01 8.84 -8.64
N LYS A 8 -17.02 8.13 -7.51
CA LYS A 8 -15.80 7.83 -6.75
C LYS A 8 -14.82 6.96 -7.54
N TRP A 9 -15.33 5.94 -8.22
CA TRP A 9 -14.49 5.05 -9.04
C TRP A 9 -13.83 5.78 -10.20
N LEU A 10 -14.57 6.68 -10.88
CA LEU A 10 -14.02 7.53 -11.92
C LEU A 10 -12.98 8.49 -11.37
N LEU A 11 -13.26 9.16 -10.24
CA LEU A 11 -12.30 10.03 -9.57
C LEU A 11 -10.99 9.30 -9.22
N TYR A 12 -11.07 8.12 -8.60
CA TYR A 12 -9.87 7.35 -8.26
C TYR A 12 -9.14 6.85 -9.52
N GLY A 13 -9.88 6.47 -10.57
CA GLY A 13 -9.31 6.10 -11.86
C GLY A 13 -8.53 7.24 -12.51
N GLN A 14 -9.07 8.45 -12.47
CA GLN A 14 -8.42 9.68 -12.95
C GLN A 14 -7.16 9.99 -12.12
N LEU A 15 -7.26 9.96 -10.78
CA LEU A 15 -6.13 10.20 -9.88
C LEU A 15 -4.98 9.21 -10.12
N LEU A 16 -5.30 7.92 -10.26
CA LEU A 16 -4.30 6.89 -10.57
C LEU A 16 -3.73 7.03 -11.98
N SER A 17 -4.54 7.42 -12.96
CA SER A 17 -4.07 7.71 -14.31
C SER A 17 -3.10 8.88 -14.30
N GLN A 18 -3.39 9.94 -13.54
CA GLN A 18 -2.49 11.08 -13.34
C GLN A 18 -1.19 10.66 -12.65
N LEU A 19 -1.27 9.88 -11.56
CA LEU A 19 -0.09 9.39 -10.82
C LEU A 19 0.87 8.63 -11.73
N PHE A 20 0.34 7.76 -12.58
CA PHE A 20 1.13 6.91 -13.48
C PHE A 20 1.34 7.52 -14.87
N GLN A 21 0.98 8.79 -15.08
CA GLN A 21 1.11 9.50 -16.36
C GLN A 21 0.45 8.76 -17.54
N LEU A 22 -0.70 8.15 -17.28
CA LEU A 22 -1.49 7.41 -18.25
C LEU A 22 -2.55 8.30 -18.87
N ASN A 23 -2.82 8.08 -20.16
CA ASN A 23 -3.95 8.70 -20.81
C ASN A 23 -5.24 7.95 -20.43
N GLU A 24 -6.05 8.56 -19.57
CA GLU A 24 -7.30 7.98 -19.05
C GLU A 24 -8.27 7.56 -20.17
N LEU A 25 -8.33 8.31 -21.27
CA LEU A 25 -9.20 8.01 -22.41
C LEU A 25 -8.73 6.79 -23.22
N TYR A 26 -7.45 6.43 -23.11
CA TYR A 26 -6.80 5.40 -23.92
C TYR A 26 -6.00 4.39 -23.08
N LEU A 27 -6.56 3.96 -21.95
CA LEU A 27 -5.96 2.89 -21.14
C LEU A 27 -5.98 1.55 -21.88
N THR A 28 -4.83 0.87 -21.91
CA THR A 28 -4.73 -0.52 -22.36
C THR A 28 -5.49 -1.46 -21.42
N VAL A 29 -5.83 -2.67 -21.90
CA VAL A 29 -6.52 -3.68 -21.08
C VAL A 29 -5.78 -3.98 -19.76
N PRO A 30 -4.45 -4.20 -19.74
CA PRO A 30 -3.73 -4.43 -18.48
C PRO A 30 -3.74 -3.21 -17.54
N GLN A 31 -3.69 -1.98 -18.07
CA GLN A 31 -3.78 -0.78 -17.24
C GLN A 31 -5.16 -0.63 -16.61
N LYS A 32 -6.23 -0.87 -17.38
CA LYS A 32 -7.60 -0.89 -16.86
C LYS A 32 -7.76 -1.93 -15.76
N ALA A 33 -7.23 -3.14 -15.97
CA ALA A 33 -7.28 -4.20 -14.96
C ALA A 33 -6.56 -3.78 -13.66
N ARG A 34 -5.33 -3.23 -13.75
CA ARG A 34 -4.61 -2.77 -12.55
C ARG A 34 -5.34 -1.66 -11.81
N ILE A 35 -5.85 -0.64 -12.51
CA ILE A 35 -6.51 0.50 -11.87
C ILE A 35 -7.86 0.07 -11.28
N TYR A 36 -8.75 -0.44 -12.12
CA TYR A 36 -10.15 -0.63 -11.74
C TYR A 36 -10.42 -1.98 -11.08
N GLN A 37 -9.64 -3.02 -11.37
CA GLN A 37 -9.89 -4.35 -10.79
C GLN A 37 -8.95 -4.67 -9.62
N TYR A 38 -7.93 -3.85 -9.37
CA TYR A 38 -6.97 -4.10 -8.30
C TYR A 38 -6.74 -2.90 -7.38
N TYR A 39 -6.18 -1.79 -7.87
CA TYR A 39 -5.79 -0.67 -7.01
C TYR A 39 -6.99 0.01 -6.33
N ILE A 40 -8.05 0.31 -7.09
CA ILE A 40 -9.27 0.92 -6.54
C ILE A 40 -9.97 -0.01 -5.53
N PRO A 41 -10.23 -1.30 -5.83
CA PRO A 41 -10.80 -2.21 -4.84
C PRO A 41 -9.99 -2.32 -3.55
N VAL A 42 -8.66 -2.40 -3.65
CA VAL A 42 -7.79 -2.46 -2.45
C VAL A 42 -7.87 -1.15 -1.66
N PHE A 43 -7.86 0.01 -2.32
CA PHE A 43 -8.03 1.30 -1.66
C PHE A 43 -9.36 1.39 -0.89
N LEU A 44 -10.46 0.99 -1.54
CA LEU A 44 -11.78 0.97 -0.91
C LEU A 44 -11.84 0.03 0.28
N TRP A 45 -11.20 -1.15 0.18
CA TRP A 45 -11.08 -2.06 1.31
C TRP A 45 -10.30 -1.41 2.47
N CYS A 46 -9.20 -0.71 2.19
CA CYS A 46 -8.47 0.02 3.22
C CYS A 46 -9.32 1.12 3.87
N GLU A 47 -10.11 1.88 3.09
CA GLU A 47 -11.06 2.87 3.62
C GLU A 47 -12.06 2.23 4.59
N ASP A 48 -12.55 1.02 4.29
CA ASP A 48 -13.46 0.30 5.16
C ASP A 48 -12.77 -0.23 6.42
N GLN A 49 -11.52 -0.71 6.32
CA GLN A 49 -10.72 -1.05 7.50
C GLN A 49 -10.48 0.16 8.40
N ILE A 50 -10.22 1.33 7.82
CA ILE A 50 -10.07 2.58 8.59
C ILE A 50 -11.39 2.90 9.32
N LYS A 51 -12.54 2.86 8.64
CA LYS A 51 -13.84 3.12 9.31
C LYS A 51 -14.09 2.15 10.46
N GLN A 52 -13.78 0.86 10.28
CA GLN A 52 -13.93 -0.16 11.31
C GLN A 52 -13.01 0.09 12.50
N HIS A 53 -11.74 0.42 12.24
CA HIS A 53 -10.77 0.81 13.26
C HIS A 53 -11.30 1.97 14.10
N TRP A 54 -11.65 3.09 13.48
CA TRP A 54 -12.23 4.27 14.17
C TRP A 54 -13.49 3.94 14.97
N SER A 55 -14.33 3.03 14.46
CA SER A 55 -15.54 2.62 15.16
C SER A 55 -15.30 1.82 16.44
N THR A 56 -14.09 1.26 16.60
CA THR A 56 -13.66 0.51 17.79
C THR A 56 -13.24 1.46 18.92
N PHE A 57 -12.75 2.66 18.59
CA PHE A 57 -12.20 3.65 19.53
C PHE A 57 -13.13 4.86 19.77
N LYS A 58 -14.46 4.70 19.61
CA LYS A 58 -15.46 5.79 19.57
C LYS A 58 -15.47 6.80 20.73
N ASN A 59 -14.75 6.55 21.82
CA ASN A 59 -14.71 7.39 23.01
C ASN A 59 -13.27 7.74 23.46
N GLU A 60 -12.25 7.45 22.65
CA GLU A 60 -10.86 7.75 22.99
C GLU A 60 -10.41 9.03 22.27
N GLU A 61 -9.72 9.92 23.00
CA GLU A 61 -9.20 11.18 22.43
C GLU A 61 -8.01 10.95 21.48
N ASP A 62 -7.33 9.81 21.61
CA ASP A 62 -6.16 9.45 20.80
C ASP A 62 -6.34 8.07 20.17
N VAL A 63 -6.77 8.04 18.91
CA VAL A 63 -6.95 6.79 18.15
C VAL A 63 -5.61 6.40 17.52
N PRO A 64 -5.04 5.23 17.85
CA PRO A 64 -3.76 4.82 17.28
C PRO A 64 -3.88 4.64 15.76
N PRO A 65 -2.77 4.76 14.99
CA PRO A 65 -2.80 4.50 13.56
C PRO A 65 -3.24 3.07 13.23
N LEU A 66 -4.07 2.90 12.19
CA LEU A 66 -4.30 1.59 11.60
C LEU A 66 -3.03 1.14 10.85
N VAL A 67 -2.56 -0.07 11.13
CA VAL A 67 -1.44 -0.70 10.43
C VAL A 67 -1.98 -1.74 9.44
N ILE A 68 -1.63 -1.60 8.16
CA ILE A 68 -1.99 -2.55 7.10
C ILE A 68 -0.71 -3.19 6.56
N GLY A 69 -0.58 -4.50 6.74
CA GLY A 69 0.55 -5.27 6.22
C GLY A 69 0.31 -5.73 4.78
N PHE A 70 1.27 -5.46 3.89
CA PHE A 70 1.26 -5.97 2.51
C PHE A 70 2.36 -7.02 2.35
N SER A 71 1.97 -8.25 2.01
CA SER A 71 2.90 -9.35 1.70
C SER A 71 2.55 -9.95 0.35
N ALA A 72 3.56 -10.12 -0.50
CA ALA A 72 3.43 -10.69 -1.83
C ALA A 72 4.81 -11.07 -2.39
N PRO A 73 4.89 -11.99 -3.39
CA PRO A 73 6.14 -12.42 -3.99
C PRO A 73 6.99 -11.26 -4.55
N GLN A 74 8.31 -11.45 -4.64
CA GLN A 74 9.19 -10.44 -5.24
C GLN A 74 8.80 -10.17 -6.70
N GLY A 75 8.82 -8.89 -7.09
CA GLY A 75 8.46 -8.48 -8.44
C GLY A 75 6.95 -8.40 -8.72
N CYS A 76 6.07 -8.70 -7.74
CA CYS A 76 4.62 -8.63 -7.93
C CYS A 76 4.04 -7.20 -8.00
N GLY A 77 4.88 -6.16 -7.82
CA GLY A 77 4.43 -4.76 -7.80
C GLY A 77 3.91 -4.25 -6.45
N LYS A 78 4.26 -4.89 -5.32
CA LYS A 78 3.88 -4.44 -3.96
C LYS A 78 4.17 -2.95 -3.73
N THR A 79 5.39 -2.51 -4.02
CA THR A 79 5.80 -1.10 -3.86
C THR A 79 4.96 -0.17 -4.73
N THR A 80 4.60 -0.60 -5.95
CA THR A 80 3.73 0.17 -6.85
C THR A 80 2.31 0.30 -6.31
N LEU A 81 1.75 -0.77 -5.74
CA LEU A 81 0.45 -0.72 -5.07
C LEU A 81 0.50 0.23 -3.87
N VAL A 82 1.48 0.07 -2.99
CA VAL A 82 1.63 0.91 -1.78
C VAL A 82 1.78 2.38 -2.15
N PHE A 83 2.56 2.69 -3.20
CA PHE A 83 2.69 4.05 -3.72
C PHE A 83 1.35 4.61 -4.25
N ALA A 84 0.54 3.81 -4.93
CA ALA A 84 -0.80 4.21 -5.37
C ALA A 84 -1.74 4.48 -4.19
N LEU A 85 -1.70 3.64 -3.15
CA LEU A 85 -2.53 3.80 -1.96
C LEU A 85 -2.16 5.07 -1.19
N ASP A 86 -0.87 5.29 -0.95
CA ASP A 86 -0.36 6.50 -0.29
C ASP A 86 -0.82 7.77 -1.02
N TYR A 87 -0.69 7.79 -2.35
CA TYR A 87 -1.17 8.90 -3.17
C TYR A 87 -2.69 9.11 -3.04
N LEU A 88 -3.49 8.04 -3.11
CA LEU A 88 -4.94 8.15 -2.96
C LEU A 88 -5.34 8.64 -1.58
N PHE A 89 -4.70 8.17 -0.51
CA PHE A 89 -4.93 8.66 0.85
C PHE A 89 -4.65 10.15 0.98
N GLN A 90 -3.51 10.62 0.46
CA GLN A 90 -3.20 12.05 0.46
C GLN A 90 -4.26 12.86 -0.29
N LYS A 91 -4.73 12.37 -1.44
CA LYS A 91 -5.77 13.04 -2.24
C LYS A 91 -7.15 12.99 -1.62
N THR A 92 -7.44 12.01 -0.76
CA THR A 92 -8.69 11.93 0.00
C THR A 92 -8.59 12.55 1.39
N GLY A 93 -7.50 13.25 1.71
CA GLY A 93 -7.33 14.01 2.95
C GLY A 93 -6.91 13.16 4.15
N ARG A 94 -6.34 11.98 3.92
CA ARG A 94 -5.78 11.11 4.96
C ARG A 94 -4.27 11.21 5.00
N LYS A 95 -3.73 11.11 6.22
CA LYS A 95 -2.29 10.94 6.44
C LYS A 95 -1.96 9.45 6.38
N SER A 96 -0.89 9.12 5.68
CA SER A 96 -0.34 7.76 5.59
C SER A 96 1.17 7.81 5.80
N ALA A 97 1.72 6.72 6.31
CA ALA A 97 3.14 6.47 6.39
C ALA A 97 3.41 5.08 5.83
N THR A 98 4.46 4.95 5.05
CA THR A 98 4.88 3.68 4.45
C THR A 98 6.23 3.29 5.02
N ILE A 99 6.36 2.02 5.38
CA ILE A 99 7.64 1.42 5.78
C ILE A 99 7.83 0.10 5.02
N SER A 100 9.05 -0.18 4.56
CA SER A 100 9.40 -1.50 4.05
C SER A 100 10.13 -2.28 5.14
N ILE A 101 9.91 -3.59 5.21
CA ILE A 101 10.70 -4.46 6.11
C ILE A 101 12.19 -4.43 5.74
N ASP A 102 12.49 -4.22 4.46
CA ASP A 102 13.85 -4.13 3.94
C ASP A 102 14.60 -2.91 4.49
N ASP A 103 13.90 -1.89 4.99
CA ASP A 103 14.53 -0.72 5.63
C ASP A 103 15.08 -1.04 7.03
N PHE A 104 14.72 -2.20 7.59
CA PHE A 104 15.08 -2.64 8.94
C PHE A 104 16.05 -3.84 8.95
N TYR A 105 16.75 -4.10 7.85
CA TYR A 105 17.85 -5.05 7.89
C TYR A 105 18.93 -4.63 8.89
N LEU A 106 19.66 -5.63 9.39
CA LEU A 106 20.85 -5.38 10.21
C LEU A 106 21.83 -4.49 9.44
N THR A 107 22.56 -3.65 10.18
CA THR A 107 23.72 -2.97 9.61
C THR A 107 24.74 -4.00 9.13
N ALA A 108 25.65 -3.59 8.24
CA ALA A 108 26.71 -4.49 7.77
C ALA A 108 27.52 -5.11 8.92
N GLU A 109 27.78 -4.34 9.99
CA GLU A 109 28.43 -4.86 11.21
C GLU A 109 27.55 -5.89 11.92
N GLY A 110 26.25 -5.61 12.07
CA GLY A 110 25.29 -6.54 12.68
C GLY A 110 25.17 -7.84 11.89
N GLN A 111 25.13 -7.76 10.57
CA GLN A 111 25.09 -8.93 9.70
C GLN A 111 26.38 -9.76 9.81
N GLY A 112 27.54 -9.10 9.92
CA GLY A 112 28.82 -9.78 10.17
C GLY A 112 28.83 -10.58 11.48
N LYS A 113 28.34 -9.98 12.57
CA LYS A 113 28.19 -10.68 13.87
C LYS A 113 27.21 -11.85 13.79
N LEU A 114 26.08 -11.67 13.08
CA LEU A 114 25.09 -12.72 12.89
C LEU A 114 25.68 -13.92 12.15
N ARG A 115 26.45 -13.66 11.09
CA ARG A 115 27.17 -14.70 10.32
C ARG A 115 28.17 -15.46 11.18
N GLU A 116 29.03 -14.75 11.91
CA GLU A 116 30.06 -15.37 12.75
C GLU A 116 29.47 -16.26 13.85
N ALA A 117 28.31 -15.87 14.40
CA ALA A 117 27.59 -16.65 15.41
C ALA A 117 26.89 -17.90 14.86
N ASN A 118 26.73 -18.02 13.54
CA ASN A 118 25.96 -19.10 12.90
C ASN A 118 26.74 -19.78 11.75
N PRO A 119 27.92 -20.39 12.02
CA PRO A 119 28.72 -21.02 10.99
C PRO A 119 27.99 -22.18 10.32
N GLY A 120 28.02 -22.24 8.99
CA GLY A 120 27.40 -23.31 8.18
C GLY A 120 25.92 -23.10 7.84
N SER A 121 25.33 -21.96 8.24
CA SER A 121 23.99 -21.58 7.81
C SER A 121 24.05 -20.69 6.56
N SER A 122 23.93 -21.30 5.37
CA SER A 122 24.00 -20.56 4.10
C SER A 122 22.95 -19.46 3.92
N LEU A 123 21.88 -19.47 4.72
CA LEU A 123 20.86 -18.40 4.72
C LEU A 123 21.28 -17.15 5.51
N LEU A 124 22.26 -17.28 6.40
CA LEU A 124 22.75 -16.20 7.27
C LEU A 124 24.20 -15.80 6.95
N GLU A 125 24.79 -16.42 5.93
CA GLU A 125 26.19 -16.20 5.52
C GLU A 125 26.41 -14.92 4.70
N PHE A 126 25.33 -14.36 4.14
CA PHE A 126 25.34 -13.21 3.23
C PHE A 126 24.82 -11.95 3.90
#